data_AF-G9DR96-F1
#
_entry.id   AF-G9DR96-F1
#
_cell.length_a   1.000
_cell.length_b   1.000
_cell.length_c   1.000
_cell.angle_alpha   90.00
_cell.angle_beta   90.00
_cell.angle_gamma   90.00
#
_symmetry.space_group_name_H-M   'P 1'
#
loop_
_entity.id
_entity.type
_entity.pdbx_description
1 polymer ?
#
loop_
_entity_poly.entity_id
_entity_poly.type
_entity_poly.pdbx_seq_one_letter_code
_entity_poly.pdbx_strand_id
1 'polypeptide(L)' 'MSSESLGKNSKIMGGRERKEVNSTAKHFVDFTEAEEDLVFRMHRLVGNRWELIAGRIPGRTAEEVEMFWAKRHQDQ' A
#
# COMPACT_ATOMS: atom_id res chain seq x y z
N MET A 1 -6.65 62.21 -26.85
CA MET A 1 -5.44 61.66 -26.21
C MET A 1 -5.71 61.60 -24.72
N SER A 2 -6.15 60.43 -24.24
CA SER A 2 -6.22 60.10 -22.81
C SER A 2 -5.92 58.62 -22.67
N SER A 3 -5.15 58.33 -21.63
CA SER A 3 -4.31 57.16 -21.45
C SER A 3 -5.07 55.86 -21.12
N GLU A 4 -4.42 54.77 -21.54
CA GLU A 4 -4.25 53.47 -20.87
C GLU A 4 -5.31 53.02 -19.84
N SER A 5 -5.88 51.85 -20.09
CA SER A 5 -6.23 50.94 -19.00
C SER A 5 -5.87 49.51 -19.37
N LEU A 6 -4.95 48.97 -18.56
CA LEU A 6 -4.56 47.58 -18.47
C LEU A 6 -5.73 46.72 -17.98
N GLY A 7 -5.75 45.47 -18.43
CA GLY A 7 -6.61 44.43 -17.88
C GLY A 7 -6.20 43.03 -18.33
N LYS A 8 -4.90 42.73 -18.28
CA LYS A 8 -4.37 41.38 -18.52
C LYS A 8 -4.63 40.53 -17.28
N ASN A 9 -5.77 39.85 -17.18
CA ASN A 9 -5.93 38.82 -16.16
C ASN A 9 -6.37 37.50 -16.79
N SER A 10 -5.33 36.73 -17.07
CA SER A 10 -5.30 35.35 -17.50
C SER A 10 -6.21 34.47 -16.65
N LYS A 11 -6.91 33.60 -17.35
CA LYS A 11 -7.65 32.43 -16.92
C LYS A 11 -6.90 31.66 -15.82
N ILE A 12 -7.23 31.90 -14.55
CA ILE A 12 -6.89 30.99 -13.45
C ILE A 12 -8.16 30.31 -12.96
N MET A 13 -8.65 29.36 -13.76
CA MET A 13 -9.65 28.41 -13.32
C MET A 13 -8.94 27.18 -12.74
N GLY A 14 -9.28 26.86 -11.50
CA GLY A 14 -9.11 25.51 -10.97
C GLY A 14 -7.75 25.23 -10.35
N GLY A 15 -7.36 26.01 -9.35
CA GLY A 15 -6.54 25.49 -8.25
C GLY A 15 -7.33 24.44 -7.49
N ARG A 16 -7.49 23.26 -8.10
CA ARG A 16 -7.98 22.06 -7.43
C ARG A 16 -6.86 21.67 -6.49
N GLU A 17 -6.91 22.22 -5.27
CA GLU A 17 -6.04 21.83 -4.18
C GLU A 17 -6.24 20.34 -3.99
N ARG A 18 -5.32 19.57 -4.56
CA ARG A 18 -5.16 18.16 -4.32
C ARG A 18 -4.63 18.11 -2.90
N LYS A 19 -5.55 18.12 -1.93
CA LYS A 19 -5.22 17.65 -0.59
C LYS A 19 -4.88 16.18 -0.77
N GLU A 20 -3.59 15.96 -0.96
CA GLU A 20 -2.95 14.68 -0.99
C GLU A 20 -3.19 14.06 0.38
N VAL A 21 -4.30 13.33 0.48
CA VAL A 21 -4.68 12.58 1.67
C VAL A 21 -3.68 11.43 1.82
N ASN A 22 -2.53 11.73 2.38
CA ASN A 22 -1.70 10.75 3.06
C ASN A 22 -2.43 10.31 4.33
N SER A 23 -3.48 9.50 4.19
CA SER A 23 -4.22 8.91 5.32
C SER A 23 -4.97 7.63 4.97
N THR A 24 -4.70 7.03 3.82
CA THR A 24 -4.98 5.61 3.64
C THR A 24 -3.74 5.00 3.01
N ALA A 25 -2.65 5.03 3.79
CA ALA A 25 -1.61 4.02 3.63
C ALA A 25 -2.31 2.68 3.84
N LYS A 26 -2.90 2.17 2.75
CA LYS A 26 -3.21 0.76 2.58
C LYS A 26 -1.98 0.06 3.13
N HIS A 27 -2.16 -0.71 4.18
CA HIS A 27 -1.12 -1.51 4.80
C HIS A 27 -0.64 -2.47 3.70
N PHE A 28 0.23 -1.99 2.82
CA PHE A 28 0.90 -2.79 1.82
C PHE A 28 1.91 -3.55 2.64
N VAL A 29 1.54 -4.79 2.95
CA VAL A 29 2.39 -5.65 3.74
C VAL A 29 3.55 -6.06 2.84
N ASP A 30 4.61 -5.26 2.88
CA ASP A 30 5.85 -5.53 2.17
C ASP A 30 6.63 -6.56 2.99
N PHE A 31 6.64 -7.81 2.52
CA PHE A 31 7.47 -8.89 3.07
C PHE A 31 8.85 -8.86 2.41
N THR A 32 9.90 -9.07 3.20
CA THR A 32 11.25 -9.31 2.67
C THR A 32 11.38 -10.75 2.16
N GLU A 33 12.27 -11.02 1.20
CA GLU A 33 12.49 -12.37 0.66
C GLU A 33 12.67 -13.45 1.73
N ALA A 34 13.33 -13.10 2.85
CA ALA A 34 13.49 -14.01 3.98
C ALA A 34 12.16 -14.34 4.69
N GLU A 35 11.29 -13.35 4.88
CA GLU A 35 9.95 -13.57 5.41
C GLU A 35 9.07 -14.33 4.41
N GLU A 36 9.16 -14.01 3.11
CA GLU A 36 8.43 -14.70 2.04
C GLU A 36 8.80 -16.19 1.98
N ASP A 37 10.09 -16.50 2.00
CA ASP A 37 10.59 -17.88 2.02
C ASP A 37 10.16 -18.63 3.29
N LEU A 38 10.13 -17.94 4.43
CA LEU A 38 9.65 -18.51 5.69
C LEU A 38 8.15 -18.82 5.61
N VAL A 39 7.33 -17.90 5.10
CA VAL A 39 5.89 -18.13 4.88
C VAL A 39 5.69 -19.30 3.93
N PHE A 40 6.42 -19.36 2.82
CA PHE A 40 6.30 -20.45 1.84
C PHE A 40 6.68 -21.82 2.43
N ARG A 41 7.83 -21.91 3.11
CA ARG A 41 8.28 -23.15 3.75
C ARG A 41 7.31 -23.60 4.84
N MET A 42 6.86 -22.68 5.68
CA MET A 42 5.91 -23.01 6.75
C MET A 42 4.55 -23.40 6.18
N HIS A 43 4.02 -22.68 5.19
CA HIS A 43 2.76 -23.03 4.54
C HIS A 43 2.81 -24.43 3.91
N ARG A 44 3.96 -24.82 3.32
CA ARG A 44 4.15 -26.21 2.84
C ARG A 44 4.15 -27.27 3.96
N LEU A 45 4.59 -26.92 5.16
CA LEU A 45 4.68 -27.85 6.28
C LEU A 45 3.37 -27.93 7.08
N VAL A 46 2.73 -26.79 7.32
CA VAL A 46 1.60 -26.67 8.25
C VAL A 46 0.30 -26.23 7.58
N GLY A 47 0.32 -25.83 6.31
CA GLY A 47 -0.85 -25.32 5.56
C GLY A 47 -1.22 -23.90 5.99
N ASN A 48 -2.53 -23.60 5.93
CA ASN A 48 -3.15 -22.31 6.27
C ASN A 48 -3.12 -21.97 7.78
N ARG A 49 -2.13 -22.46 8.53
CA ARG A 49 -1.98 -22.18 9.97
C ARG A 49 -1.24 -20.86 10.20
N TRP A 50 -1.83 -19.76 9.76
CA TRP A 50 -1.20 -18.43 9.72
C TRP A 50 -0.69 -17.95 11.07
N GLU A 51 -1.42 -18.20 12.17
CA GLU A 51 -0.96 -17.86 13.52
C GLU A 51 0.38 -18.51 13.89
N LEU A 52 0.59 -19.75 13.47
CA LEU A 52 1.83 -20.48 13.72
C LEU A 52 2.99 -19.97 12.85
N ILE A 53 2.67 -19.51 11.63
CA ILE A 53 3.65 -18.92 10.70
C ILE A 53 4.05 -17.53 11.18
N ALA A 54 3.08 -16.67 11.51
CA ALA A 54 3.31 -15.33 12.03
C ALA A 54 4.04 -15.35 13.37
N GLY A 55 3.81 -16.35 14.23
CA GLY A 55 4.60 -16.55 15.45
C GLY A 55 6.10 -16.78 15.21
N ARG A 56 6.53 -17.07 13.98
CA ARG A 56 7.95 -17.17 13.57
C ARG A 56 8.49 -15.89 12.94
N ILE A 57 7.64 -14.93 12.58
CA ILE A 57 8.02 -13.69 11.93
C ILE A 57 7.75 -12.53 12.91
N PRO A 58 8.77 -12.07 13.64
CA PRO A 58 8.59 -11.02 14.63
C PRO A 58 8.10 -9.74 13.96
N GLY A 59 7.00 -9.18 14.48
CA GLY A 59 6.40 -7.96 13.94
C GLY A 59 5.41 -8.18 12.79
N ARG A 60 5.07 -9.44 12.46
CA ARG A 60 3.96 -9.77 11.56
C ARG A 60 2.81 -10.41 12.31
N THR A 61 1.59 -10.11 11.89
CA THR A 61 0.39 -10.78 12.37
C THR A 61 -0.03 -11.91 11.43
N ALA A 62 -0.87 -12.83 11.94
CA ALA A 62 -1.44 -13.91 11.12
C ALA A 62 -2.22 -13.36 9.92
N GLU A 63 -2.98 -12.29 10.13
CA GLU A 63 -3.77 -11.61 9.09
C GLU A 63 -2.88 -11.03 7.98
N GLU A 64 -1.74 -10.46 8.34
CA GLU A 64 -0.75 -9.94 7.40
C GLU A 64 -0.15 -11.05 6.52
N VAL A 65 0.18 -12.20 7.11
CA VAL A 65 0.72 -13.37 6.41
C VAL A 65 -0.34 -13.97 5.47
N GLU A 66 -1.58 -14.10 5.94
CA GLU A 66 -2.70 -14.58 5.13
C GLU A 66 -2.94 -13.67 3.92
N MET A 67 -2.98 -12.35 4.14
CA MET A 67 -3.17 -11.37 3.07
C MET A 67 -2.02 -11.38 2.07
N PHE A 68 -0.79 -11.51 2.54
CA PHE A 68 0.39 -11.66 1.68
C PHE A 68 0.30 -12.92 0.81
N TRP A 69 -0.04 -14.06 1.43
CA TRP A 69 -0.19 -15.32 0.71
C TRP A 69 -1.31 -15.24 -0.34
N ALA A 70 -2.47 -14.74 0.06
CA ALA A 70 -3.62 -14.51 -0.82
C ALA A 70 -3.24 -13.61 -1.99
N LYS A 71 -2.57 -12.48 -1.76
CA LYS A 71 -2.11 -11.58 -2.83
C LYS A 71 -1.13 -12.26 -3.81
N ARG A 72 -0.23 -13.12 -3.31
CA ARG A 72 0.78 -13.82 -4.13
C ARG A 72 0.25 -15.05 -4.86
N HIS A 73 -0.78 -15.72 -4.31
CA HIS A 73 -1.25 -17.04 -4.77
C HIS A 73 -2.75 -17.14 -5.11
N GLN A 74 -3.54 -16.05 -5.03
CA GLN A 74 -4.96 -16.04 -5.48
C GLN A 74 -5.14 -15.99 -7.00
N ASP A 75 -4.10 -15.73 -7.79
CA ASP A 75 -4.22 -15.58 -9.26
C ASP A 75 -4.05 -16.91 -10.02
N GLN A 76 -4.33 -18.07 -9.39
CA GLN A 76 -4.38 -19.37 -10.08
C GLN A 76 -5.81 -19.91 -10.21
#